data_AF-A0A261GME5-F1
#
_entry.id   AF-A0A261GME5-F1
#
_cell.length_a   1.000
_cell.length_b   1.000
_cell.length_c   1.000
_cell.angle_alpha   90.00
_cell.angle_beta   90.00
_cell.angle_gamma   90.00
#
_symmetry.space_group_name_H-M   'P 1'
#
loop_
_entity.id
_entity.type
_entity.pdbx_description
1 polymer ?
#
loop_
_entity_poly.entity_id
_entity_poly.type
_entity_poly.pdbx_seq_one_letter_code
_entity_poly.pdbx_strand_id
1 'polypeptide(L)' 'MSNLDLSTILVCIQSVQKQIEYFEGLLESETVRDKAEIQELLLSYDQAAENLKEAYIAMRTPGSNYPEYESLIKKNL' A
#
# COMPACT_ATOMS: atom_id res chain seq x y z
N MET A 1 16.42 -5.57 14.01
CA MET A 1 15.25 -5.02 13.31
C MET A 1 14.01 -5.50 14.06
N SER A 2 13.07 -4.62 14.36
CA SER A 2 11.82 -4.98 15.03
C SER A 2 11.04 -5.93 14.14
N ASN A 3 10.74 -7.14 14.63
CA ASN A 3 9.83 -8.05 13.94
C ASN A 3 8.42 -7.46 14.05
N LEU A 4 7.94 -6.83 12.97
CA LEU A 4 6.54 -6.44 12.86
C LEU A 4 5.68 -7.70 12.81
N ASP A 5 4.52 -7.70 13.45
CA ASP A 5 3.57 -8.79 13.32
C ASP A 5 2.82 -8.72 11.97
N LEU A 6 2.28 -9.86 11.54
CA LEU A 6 1.61 -9.96 10.24
C LEU A 6 0.35 -9.08 10.17
N SER A 7 -0.32 -8.85 11.31
CA SER A 7 -1.44 -7.92 11.44
C SER A 7 -1.03 -6.46 11.19
N THR A 8 0.14 -6.05 11.66
CA THR A 8 0.69 -4.71 11.46
C THR A 8 1.02 -4.52 9.98
N ILE A 9 1.65 -5.51 9.36
CA ILE A 9 1.94 -5.48 7.91
C ILE A 9 0.65 -5.35 7.10
N LEU A 10 -0.39 -6.12 7.46
CA LEU A 10 -1.70 -6.03 6.81
C LEU A 10 -2.28 -4.61 6.87
N VAL A 11 -2.29 -4.00 8.07
CA VAL A 11 -2.79 -2.62 8.25
C VAL A 11 -1.93 -1.62 7.47
N CYS A 12 -0.60 -1.80 7.46
CA CYS A 12 0.30 -0.96 6.68
C CYS A 12 0.00 -1.05 5.17
N ILE A 13 -0.21 -2.25 4.61
CA ILE A 13 -0.56 -2.44 3.20
C ILE A 13 -1.83 -1.66 2.85
N GLN A 14 -2.89 -1.85 3.63
CA GLN A 14 -4.17 -1.17 3.37
C GLN A 14 -4.07 0.35 3.49
N SER A 15 -3.27 0.83 4.45
CA SER A 15 -3.04 2.27 4.65
C SER A 15 -2.25 2.90 3.51
N VAL A 16 -1.16 2.25 3.08
CA VAL A 16 -0.34 2.69 1.94
C VAL A 16 -1.17 2.69 0.67
N GLN A 17 -1.94 1.62 0.41
CA GLN A 17 -2.84 1.54 -0.74
C GLN A 17 -3.87 2.69 -0.76
N LYS A 18 -4.49 2.99 0.38
CA LYS A 18 -5.44 4.10 0.49
C LYS A 18 -4.81 5.47 0.23
N GLN A 19 -3.56 5.63 0.66
CA GLN A 19 -2.84 6.87 0.47
C GLN A 19 -2.38 7.05 -0.98
N ILE A 20 -1.99 5.98 -1.67
CA ILE A 20 -1.76 5.98 -3.13
C ILE A 20 -3.02 6.43 -3.85
N GLU A 21 -4.16 5.81 -3.58
CA GLU A 21 -5.46 6.17 -4.18
C GLU A 21 -5.81 7.65 -3.98
N TYR A 22 -5.55 8.18 -2.79
CA TYR A 22 -5.76 9.59 -2.48
C TYR A 22 -4.87 10.51 -3.33
N PHE A 23 -3.57 10.21 -3.42
CA PHE A 23 -2.64 11.01 -4.20
C PHE A 23 -2.87 10.91 -5.72
N GLU A 24 -3.25 9.73 -6.22
CA GLU A 24 -3.73 9.54 -7.60
C GLU A 24 -4.92 10.45 -7.87
N GLY A 25 -5.93 10.45 -6.99
CA GLY A 25 -7.10 11.32 -7.12
C GLY A 25 -6.76 12.82 -7.05
N LEU A 26 -5.75 13.21 -6.28
CA LEU A 26 -5.25 14.59 -6.29
C LEU A 26 -4.62 14.98 -7.63
N LEU A 27 -3.88 14.08 -8.29
CA LEU A 27 -3.29 14.37 -9.60
C LEU A 27 -4.33 14.60 -10.70
N GLU A 28 -5.49 13.96 -10.58
CA GLU A 28 -6.66 14.17 -11.46
C GLU A 28 -7.36 15.52 -11.22
N SER A 29 -7.15 16.17 -10.07
CA SER A 29 -7.73 17.47 -9.77
C SER A 29 -7.09 18.60 -10.60
N GLU A 30 -7.93 19.51 -11.09
CA GLU A 30 -7.51 20.72 -11.81
C GLU A 30 -6.86 21.77 -10.88
N THR A 31 -7.06 21.66 -9.57
CA THR A 31 -6.62 22.67 -8.59
C THR A 31 -5.25 22.39 -7.98
N VAL A 32 -4.70 21.19 -8.20
CA VAL A 32 -3.42 20.77 -7.63
C VAL A 32 -2.27 21.42 -8.40
N ARG A 33 -1.45 22.17 -7.66
CA ARG A 33 -0.30 22.93 -8.18
C ARG A 33 1.01 22.13 -8.13
N ASP A 34 1.14 21.27 -7.13
CA ASP A 34 2.39 20.57 -6.80
C ASP A 34 2.38 19.13 -7.36
N LYS A 35 2.06 19.00 -8.65
CA LYS A 35 1.89 17.67 -9.28
C LYS A 35 3.19 16.87 -9.34
N ALA A 36 4.33 17.54 -9.51
CA ALA A 36 5.64 16.88 -9.60
C ALA A 36 6.03 16.26 -8.26
N GLU A 37 5.84 16.99 -7.17
CA GLU A 37 6.13 16.54 -5.80
C GLU A 37 5.22 15.37 -5.41
N ILE A 38 3.94 15.41 -5.79
CA ILE A 38 3.00 14.30 -5.54
C ILE A 38 3.40 13.06 -6.35
N GLN A 39 3.87 13.21 -7.58
CA GLN A 39 4.36 12.09 -8.39
C GLN A 39 5.61 11.45 -7.77
N GLU A 40 6.57 12.26 -7.29
CA GLU A 40 7.75 11.74 -6.59
C GLU A 40 7.38 11.00 -5.29
N LEU A 41 6.40 11.54 -4.56
CA LEU A 41 5.87 10.87 -3.38
C LEU A 41 5.21 9.54 -3.72
N LEU A 42 4.39 9.49 -4.78
CA LEU A 42 3.75 8.26 -5.25
C LEU A 42 4.76 7.16 -5.58
N LEU A 43 5.87 7.49 -6.25
CA LEU A 43 6.95 6.52 -6.52
C LEU A 43 7.52 5.91 -5.22
N SER A 44 7.63 6.71 -4.16
CA SER A 44 8.08 6.23 -2.85
C SER A 44 7.05 5.32 -2.18
N TYR A 45 5.75 5.62 -2.35
CA TYR A 45 4.67 4.80 -1.85
C TYR A 45 4.55 3.47 -2.60
N ASP A 46 4.74 3.45 -3.91
CA ASP A 46 4.76 2.23 -4.73
C ASP A 46 5.89 1.31 -4.28
N GLN A 47 7.09 1.86 -4.06
CA GLN A 47 8.21 1.08 -3.53
C GLN A 47 7.92 0.52 -2.13
N ALA A 48 7.28 1.30 -1.27
CA ALA A 48 6.87 0.82 0.05
C ALA A 48 5.82 -0.29 -0.03
N ALA A 49 4.86 -0.18 -0.97
CA ALA A 49 3.83 -1.19 -1.20
C ALA A 49 4.44 -2.53 -1.65
N GLU A 50 5.39 -2.51 -2.59
CA GLU A 50 6.08 -3.74 -3.02
C GLU A 50 6.91 -4.37 -1.88
N ASN A 51 7.61 -3.56 -1.07
CA ASN A 51 8.34 -4.08 0.09
C ASN A 51 7.39 -4.74 1.12
N LEU A 52 6.22 -4.14 1.35
CA LEU A 52 5.22 -4.68 2.27
C LEU A 52 4.57 -5.96 1.74
N LYS A 53 4.33 -6.03 0.43
CA LYS A 53 3.84 -7.23 -0.26
C LYS A 53 4.82 -8.40 -0.10
N GLU A 54 6.11 -8.16 -0.37
CA GLU A 54 7.15 -9.18 -0.20
C GLU A 54 7.20 -9.68 1.24
N ALA A 55 7.18 -8.77 2.22
CA ALA A 55 7.16 -9.12 3.64
C ALA A 55 5.91 -9.93 4.02
N TYR A 56 4.73 -9.54 3.52
CA TYR A 56 3.48 -10.23 3.77
C TYR A 56 3.49 -11.65 3.20
N ILE A 57 3.92 -11.81 1.94
CA ILE A 57 4.00 -13.13 1.29
C ILE A 57 5.01 -14.03 2.01
N ALA A 58 6.16 -13.50 2.42
CA ALA A 58 7.18 -14.27 3.13
C ALA A 58 6.73 -14.74 4.52
N MET A 59 5.91 -13.94 5.21
CA MET A 59 5.43 -14.24 6.56
C MET A 59 4.11 -15.02 6.58
N ARG A 60 3.30 -14.90 5.53
CA ARG A 60 2.02 -15.60 5.43
C ARG A 60 2.26 -17.08 5.20
N THR A 61 1.77 -17.90 6.12
CA THR A 61 1.83 -19.37 5.98
C THR A 61 0.61 -19.86 5.18
N PRO A 62 0.79 -20.82 4.24
CA PRO A 62 -0.33 -21.49 3.57
C PRO A 62 -1.30 -22.13 4.60
N GLY A 63 -2.60 -21.91 4.43
CA GLY A 63 -3.62 -22.39 5.37
C GLY A 63 -3.80 -21.54 6.64
N SER A 64 -3.11 -20.39 6.74
CA SER A 64 -3.41 -19.41 7.79
C SER A 64 -4.74 -18.69 7.53
N ASN A 65 -5.32 -18.09 8.58
CA ASN A 65 -6.56 -17.30 8.49
C ASN A 65 -6.34 -15.91 7.86
N TYR A 66 -5.13 -15.60 7.38
CA TYR A 66 -4.81 -14.33 6.75
C TYR A 66 -5.23 -14.35 5.27
N PRO A 67 -5.85 -13.26 4.78
CA PRO A 67 -6.34 -13.18 3.39
C PRO A 67 -5.19 -13.28 2.37
N GLU A 68 -5.50 -13.59 1.12
CA GLU A 68 -4.54 -13.43 0.03
C GLU A 68 -4.20 -11.94 -0.16
N TYR A 69 -2.98 -11.64 -0.61
CA TYR A 69 -2.50 -10.26 -0.80
C TYR A 69 -3.44 -9.44 -1.70
N GLU A 70 -3.91 -10.06 -2.78
CA GLU A 70 -4.79 -9.51 -3.79
C GLU A 70 -6.15 -9.10 -3.21
N SER A 71 -6.56 -9.70 -2.09
CA SER A 71 -7.78 -9.30 -1.38
C SER A 71 -7.57 -8.06 -0.50
N LEU A 72 -6.32 -7.74 -0.14
CA LEU A 72 -5.98 -6.57 0.67
C LEU A 72 -5.96 -5.27 -0.14
N ILE A 73 -5.57 -5.36 -1.40
CA ILE A 73 -5.42 -4.20 -2.31
C ILE A 73 -6.64 -3.98 -3.21
N LYS A 74 -7.69 -4.78 -3.05
CA LYS A 74 -8.88 -4.71 -3.91
C LYS A 74 -9.58 -3.36 -3.68
N LYS A 75 -9.62 -2.51 -4.71
CA LYS A 75 -10.45 -1.29 -4.70
C LYS A 75 -11.89 -1.72 -4.42
N ASN A 76 -12.44 -1.32 -3.27
CA ASN A 76 -13.89 -1.35 -3.06
C ASN A 76 -14.47 -0.31 -4.02
N LEU A 77 -14.95 -0.79 -5.17
CA LEU A 77 -15.74 -0.02 -6.13
C LEU A 77 -17.13 0.24 -5.57
#